data_AF-A0A504YZT0-F1
#
_entry.id   AF-A0A504YZT0-F1
#
_cell.length_a   1.000
_cell.length_b   1.000
_cell.length_c   1.000
_cell.angle_alpha   90.00
_cell.angle_beta   90.00
_cell.angle_gamma   90.00
#
_symmetry.space_group_name_H-M   'P 1'
#
loop_
_entity.id
_entity.type
_entity.pdbx_description
1 polymer ?
#
loop_
_entity_poly.entity_id
_entity_poly.type
_entity_poly.pdbx_seq_one_letter_code
_entity_poly.pdbx_strand_id
1 'polypeptide(L)'
;MSDDEHSPQHTPAPAFNEEGKSEAQIRMEQEAKRRRERAEEEWREYEEFRRGEREKAEEEIRQLRERRERRKLERAEEEKRLAELRQVEEQKRRAEEEERQRKKREEEQRKREERERKRQEWEERKNANRPNFVITKKEGGELQAQPEETKKEEVTKSKEQLEAERKSIIEQRVPPLNVSGMSVEQLKAKAKELHDLLFRIEGENYDLGQRFKRQSYDMQELAERARQMNKGGKARAIPNELDERAAKFSGIPPMVAMYSQYERVKDPRSFKERRTVFAGENYAEEFHRISPKHQIVMTEEGFQVVSGGEGASHAPPAEVTVE
;
A
#
# COMPACT_ATOMS: atom_id res chain seq x y z
N MET A 1 22.05 -96.23 59.49
CA MET A 1 23.27 -95.45 59.80
C MET A 1 23.99 -95.21 58.49
N SER A 2 24.07 -93.94 58.10
CA SER A 2 25.22 -93.25 57.48
C SER A 2 24.67 -92.08 56.66
N ASP A 3 24.40 -90.98 57.36
CA ASP A 3 24.26 -89.64 56.79
C ASP A 3 25.66 -89.18 56.36
N ASP A 4 25.82 -88.84 55.08
CA ASP A 4 27.07 -88.36 54.49
C ASP A 4 27.07 -86.81 54.57
N GLU A 5 27.70 -86.25 55.61
CA GLU A 5 27.82 -84.81 55.79
C GLU A 5 28.86 -84.19 54.83
N HIS A 6 28.39 -83.33 53.94
CA HIS A 6 29.22 -82.48 53.09
C HIS A 6 29.88 -81.36 53.92
N SER A 7 31.21 -81.42 54.09
CA SER A 7 31.99 -80.31 54.67
C SER A 7 32.09 -79.13 53.70
N PRO A 8 31.86 -77.88 54.15
CA PRO A 8 31.97 -76.70 53.30
C PRO A 8 33.45 -76.36 53.03
N GLN A 9 33.81 -76.18 51.76
CA GLN A 9 35.15 -75.75 51.37
C GLN A 9 35.41 -74.31 51.82
N HIS A 10 36.55 -74.09 52.47
CA HIS A 10 37.02 -72.80 52.95
C HIS A 10 37.42 -71.91 51.75
N THR A 11 36.63 -70.89 51.43
CA THR A 11 37.04 -69.86 50.46
C THR A 11 38.12 -68.97 51.09
N PRO A 12 39.20 -68.60 50.36
CA PRO A 12 40.20 -67.69 50.88
C PRO A 12 39.60 -66.29 51.10
N ALA A 13 39.88 -65.70 52.26
CA ALA A 13 39.44 -64.35 52.60
C ALA A 13 40.01 -63.34 51.59
N PRO A 14 39.23 -62.34 51.13
CA PRO A 14 39.70 -61.37 50.15
C PRO A 14 40.88 -60.57 50.73
N ALA A 15 41.97 -60.47 49.97
CA ALA A 15 43.10 -59.62 50.32
C ALA A 15 42.67 -58.14 50.21
N PHE A 16 42.84 -57.40 51.30
CA PHE A 16 42.57 -55.97 51.41
C PHE A 16 43.89 -55.19 51.42
N ASN A 17 43.96 -54.07 50.72
CA ASN A 17 45.11 -53.16 50.76
C ASN A 17 45.08 -52.28 52.04
N GLU A 18 46.14 -51.51 52.31
CA GLU A 18 46.30 -50.66 53.53
C GLU A 18 45.15 -49.66 53.78
N GLU A 19 44.33 -49.35 52.76
CA GLU A 19 43.13 -48.51 52.85
C GLU A 19 41.81 -49.30 53.09
N GLY A 20 41.88 -50.61 53.32
CA GLY A 20 40.71 -51.46 53.59
C GLY A 20 39.82 -51.78 52.38
N LYS A 21 40.27 -51.47 51.16
CA LYS A 21 39.55 -51.78 49.90
C LYS A 21 40.04 -53.12 49.32
N SER A 22 39.09 -53.96 48.90
CA SER A 22 39.39 -55.23 48.20
C SER A 22 39.89 -54.96 46.78
N GLU A 23 40.77 -55.80 46.23
CA GLU A 23 41.27 -55.67 44.84
C GLU A 23 40.13 -55.56 43.81
N ALA A 24 39.01 -56.25 44.04
CA ALA A 24 37.80 -56.16 43.21
C ALA A 24 37.12 -54.78 43.28
N GLN A 25 37.12 -54.11 44.44
CA GLN A 25 36.60 -52.74 44.58
C GLN A 25 37.49 -51.73 43.86
N ILE A 26 38.81 -51.90 43.92
CA ILE A 26 39.77 -51.02 43.23
C ILE A 26 39.58 -51.12 41.70
N ARG A 27 39.40 -52.33 41.16
CA ARG A 27 39.09 -52.51 39.73
C ARG A 27 37.76 -51.89 39.32
N MET A 28 36.71 -52.04 40.13
CA MET A 28 35.42 -51.39 39.84
C MET A 28 35.49 -49.87 39.94
N GLU A 29 36.24 -49.32 40.90
CA GLU A 29 36.44 -47.86 41.03
C GLU A 29 37.22 -47.30 39.82
N GLN A 30 38.25 -47.99 39.35
CA GLN A 30 38.99 -47.63 38.15
C GLN A 30 38.13 -47.73 36.88
N GLU A 31 37.31 -48.77 36.74
CA GLU A 31 36.39 -48.91 35.61
C GLU A 31 35.29 -47.83 35.64
N ALA A 32 34.73 -47.52 36.81
CA ALA A 32 33.78 -46.44 36.99
C ALA A 32 34.39 -45.08 36.64
N LYS A 33 35.65 -44.84 37.02
CA LYS A 33 36.39 -43.64 36.63
C LYS A 33 36.60 -43.55 35.12
N ARG A 34 37.03 -44.64 34.47
CA ARG A 34 37.17 -44.71 33.01
C ARG A 34 35.85 -44.55 32.26
N ARG A 35 34.71 -44.91 32.86
CA ARG A 35 33.37 -44.69 32.30
C ARG A 35 32.94 -43.23 32.43
N ARG A 36 33.27 -42.59 33.55
CA ARG A 36 33.04 -41.14 33.75
C ARG A 36 33.90 -40.31 32.81
N GLU A 37 35.19 -40.62 32.69
CA GLU A 37 36.11 -39.92 31.77
C GLU A 37 35.63 -40.02 30.31
N ARG A 38 35.21 -41.21 29.85
CA ARG A 38 34.62 -41.39 28.51
C ARG A 38 33.34 -40.57 28.31
N ALA A 39 32.44 -40.53 29.30
CA ALA A 39 31.22 -39.73 29.21
C ALA A 39 31.52 -38.22 29.22
N GLU A 40 32.54 -37.78 29.95
CA GLU A 40 33.01 -36.39 29.94
C GLU A 40 33.67 -36.02 28.61
N GLU A 41 34.44 -36.91 28.00
CA GLU A 41 35.02 -36.73 26.66
C GLU A 41 33.93 -36.64 25.59
N GLU A 42 32.96 -37.56 25.58
CA GLU A 42 31.80 -37.51 24.68
C GLU A 42 30.99 -36.21 24.85
N TRP A 43 30.83 -35.74 26.09
CA TRP A 43 30.15 -34.48 26.37
C TRP A 43 30.93 -33.27 25.83
N ARG A 44 32.25 -33.25 26.00
CA ARG A 44 33.12 -32.18 25.47
C ARG A 44 33.10 -32.15 23.94
N GLU A 45 33.20 -33.31 23.29
CA GLU A 45 33.09 -33.41 21.84
C GLU A 45 31.72 -32.92 21.34
N TYR A 46 30.64 -33.24 22.06
CA TYR A 46 29.31 -32.72 21.73
C TYR A 46 29.21 -31.20 21.91
N GLU A 47 29.80 -30.63 22.96
CA GLU A 47 29.84 -29.18 23.15
C GLU A 47 30.66 -28.47 22.07
N GLU A 48 31.81 -29.01 21.69
CA GLU A 48 32.65 -28.50 20.60
C GLU A 48 31.95 -28.58 19.25
N PHE A 49 31.28 -29.70 18.95
CA PHE A 49 30.46 -29.85 17.75
C PHE A 49 29.34 -28.80 17.71
N ARG A 50 28.61 -28.61 18.81
CA ARG A 50 27.54 -27.60 18.92
C ARG A 50 28.08 -26.18 18.83
N ARG A 51 29.29 -25.92 19.33
CA ARG A 51 29.97 -24.64 19.19
C ARG A 51 30.35 -24.37 17.73
N GLY A 52 30.95 -25.35 17.04
CA GLY A 52 31.30 -25.23 15.64
C GLY A 52 30.08 -25.01 14.74
N GLU A 53 28.96 -25.67 15.00
CA GLU A 53 27.71 -25.44 14.26
C GLU A 53 27.14 -24.03 14.47
N ARG A 54 27.22 -23.49 15.70
CA ARG A 54 26.85 -22.09 15.97
C ARG A 54 27.77 -21.12 15.24
N GLU A 55 29.08 -21.36 15.26
CA GLU A 55 30.07 -20.52 14.60
C GLU A 55 29.86 -20.49 13.09
N LYS A 56 29.65 -21.64 12.44
CA LYS A 56 29.30 -21.70 11.01
C LYS A 56 28.01 -20.93 10.68
N ALA A 57 26.97 -21.11 11.50
CA ALA A 57 25.71 -20.39 11.31
C ALA A 57 25.87 -18.87 11.48
N GLU A 58 26.67 -18.44 12.47
CA GLU A 58 27.00 -17.04 12.68
C GLU A 58 27.82 -16.45 11.53
N GLU A 59 28.78 -17.20 11.00
CA GLU A 59 29.57 -16.81 9.83
C GLU A 59 28.70 -16.68 8.57
N GLU A 60 27.78 -17.62 8.32
CA GLU A 60 26.84 -17.54 7.21
C GLU A 60 25.94 -16.31 7.33
N ILE A 61 25.39 -16.06 8.52
CA ILE A 61 24.59 -14.86 8.81
C ILE A 61 25.43 -13.59 8.58
N ARG A 62 26.71 -13.58 8.99
CA ARG A 62 27.62 -12.46 8.79
C ARG A 62 27.84 -12.19 7.31
N GLN A 63 28.13 -13.22 6.52
CA GLN A 63 28.31 -13.11 5.06
C GLN A 63 27.03 -12.62 4.36
N LEU A 64 25.86 -13.10 4.77
CA LEU A 64 24.58 -12.65 4.22
C LEU A 64 24.30 -11.18 4.54
N ARG A 65 24.62 -10.74 5.76
CA ARG A 65 24.52 -9.33 6.17
C ARG A 65 25.49 -8.46 5.36
N GLU A 66 26.73 -8.88 5.20
CA GLU A 66 27.74 -8.16 4.41
C GLU A 66 27.32 -8.03 2.94
N ARG A 67 26.81 -9.10 2.31
CA ARG A 67 26.26 -9.04 0.95
C ARG A 67 25.05 -8.11 0.84
N ARG A 68 24.22 -8.02 1.89
CA ARG A 68 23.07 -7.11 1.91
C ARG A 68 23.51 -5.65 2.01
N GLU A 69 24.46 -5.36 2.90
CA GLU A 69 25.03 -4.01 3.05
C GLU A 69 25.81 -3.60 1.80
N ARG A 70 26.58 -4.49 1.18
CA ARG A 70 27.24 -4.22 -0.10
C ARG A 70 26.24 -3.84 -1.20
N ARG A 71 25.15 -4.62 -1.36
CA ARG A 71 24.09 -4.29 -2.32
C ARG A 71 23.37 -2.97 -1.99
N LYS A 72 23.32 -2.59 -0.72
CA LYS A 72 22.71 -1.32 -0.28
C LYS A 72 23.65 -0.16 -0.58
N LEU A 73 24.94 -0.32 -0.36
CA LEU A 73 25.97 0.66 -0.68
C LEU A 73 26.05 0.90 -2.19
N GLU A 74 26.03 -0.17 -3.00
CA GLU A 74 26.02 -0.08 -4.47
C GLU A 74 24.80 0.69 -4.99
N ARG A 75 23.60 0.37 -4.48
CA ARG A 75 22.38 1.12 -4.80
C ARG A 75 22.47 2.59 -4.39
N ALA A 76 23.03 2.87 -3.21
CA ALA A 76 23.22 4.24 -2.74
C ALA A 76 24.25 5.02 -3.60
N GLU A 77 25.31 4.37 -4.07
CA GLU A 77 26.28 4.97 -4.99
C GLU A 77 25.68 5.24 -6.38
N GLU A 78 24.91 4.31 -6.93
CA GLU A 78 24.17 4.50 -8.19
C GLU A 78 23.17 5.64 -8.08
N GLU A 79 22.39 5.69 -6.98
CA GLU A 79 21.44 6.77 -6.72
C GLU A 79 22.15 8.12 -6.58
N LYS A 80 23.29 8.16 -5.87
CA LYS A 80 24.10 9.37 -5.73
C LYS A 80 24.66 9.85 -7.07
N ARG A 81 25.16 8.95 -7.92
CA ARG A 81 25.62 9.29 -9.29
C ARG A 81 24.48 9.83 -10.15
N LEU A 82 23.31 9.20 -10.10
CA LEU A 82 22.15 9.67 -10.87
C LEU A 82 21.63 11.02 -10.36
N ALA A 83 21.65 11.24 -9.04
CA ALA A 83 21.30 12.51 -8.43
C ALA A 83 22.28 13.62 -8.83
N GLU A 84 23.59 13.33 -8.85
CA GLU A 84 24.62 14.27 -9.30
C GLU A 84 24.44 14.66 -10.78
N LEU A 85 24.18 13.68 -11.66
CA LEU A 85 23.88 13.95 -13.07
C LEU A 85 22.64 14.85 -13.24
N ARG A 86 21.56 14.59 -12.48
CA ARG A 86 20.36 15.42 -12.48
C ARG A 86 20.63 16.83 -11.96
N GLN A 87 21.45 16.99 -10.92
CA GLN A 87 21.82 18.31 -10.41
C GLN A 87 22.64 19.09 -11.43
N VAL A 88 23.57 18.45 -12.15
CA VAL A 88 24.34 19.09 -13.20
C VAL A 88 23.45 19.51 -14.38
N GLU A 89 22.51 18.66 -14.79
CA GLU A 89 21.54 18.98 -15.84
C GLU A 89 20.61 20.13 -15.43
N GLU A 90 20.11 20.13 -14.19
CA GLU A 90 19.27 21.20 -13.66
C GLU A 90 20.03 22.52 -13.54
N GLN A 91 21.29 22.49 -13.09
CA GLN A 91 22.15 23.69 -13.06
C GLN A 91 22.42 24.23 -14.46
N LYS A 92 22.67 23.36 -15.46
CA LYS A 92 22.80 23.79 -16.86
C LYS A 92 21.52 24.41 -17.39
N ARG A 93 20.35 23.81 -17.12
CA ARG A 93 19.06 24.35 -17.52
C ARG A 93 18.78 25.72 -16.88
N ARG A 94 19.05 25.86 -15.58
CA ARG A 94 18.92 27.15 -14.88
C ARG A 94 19.87 28.21 -15.44
N ALA A 95 21.12 27.86 -15.71
CA ALA A 95 22.08 28.78 -16.32
C ALA A 95 21.65 29.22 -17.73
N GLU A 96 21.15 28.30 -18.56
CA GLU A 96 20.62 28.61 -19.90
C GLU A 96 19.36 29.49 -19.84
N GLU A 97 18.44 29.21 -18.90
CA GLU A 97 17.25 30.04 -18.66
C GLU A 97 17.64 31.44 -18.18
N GLU A 98 18.60 31.57 -17.27
CA GLU A 98 19.12 32.86 -16.80
C GLU A 98 19.82 33.64 -17.92
N GLU A 99 20.61 32.98 -18.77
CA GLU A 99 21.25 33.60 -19.93
C GLU A 99 20.22 34.06 -20.96
N ARG A 100 19.21 33.23 -21.24
CA ARG A 100 18.09 33.60 -22.14
C ARG A 100 17.28 34.76 -21.58
N GLN A 101 17.02 34.79 -20.28
CA GLN A 101 16.34 35.90 -19.60
C GLN A 101 17.21 37.17 -19.59
N ARG A 102 18.53 37.05 -19.46
CA ARG A 102 19.45 38.18 -19.56
C ARG A 102 19.46 38.75 -20.99
N LYS A 103 19.59 37.91 -22.01
CA LYS A 103 19.49 38.32 -23.42
C LYS A 103 18.16 39.00 -23.75
N LYS A 104 17.04 38.45 -23.24
CA LYS A 104 15.71 39.05 -23.41
C LYS A 104 15.60 40.42 -22.73
N ARG A 105 16.15 40.59 -21.52
CA ARG A 105 16.19 41.87 -20.81
C ARG A 105 17.07 42.91 -21.54
N GLU A 106 18.22 42.50 -22.06
CA GLU A 106 19.11 43.39 -22.84
C GLU A 106 18.47 43.79 -24.19
N GLU A 107 17.79 42.88 -24.88
CA GLU A 107 17.05 43.18 -26.12
C GLU A 107 15.83 44.08 -25.85
N GLU A 108 15.09 43.83 -24.77
CA GLU A 108 13.95 44.65 -24.36
C GLU A 108 14.38 46.05 -23.93
N GLN A 109 15.50 46.19 -23.22
CA GLN A 109 16.11 47.48 -22.91
C GLN A 109 16.52 48.23 -24.18
N ARG A 110 17.21 47.58 -25.12
CA ARG A 110 17.58 48.19 -26.40
C ARG A 110 16.34 48.63 -27.21
N LYS A 111 15.29 47.81 -27.22
CA LYS A 111 14.02 48.14 -27.90
C LYS A 111 13.23 49.23 -27.17
N ARG A 112 13.41 49.37 -25.86
CA ARG A 112 12.84 50.46 -25.06
C ARG A 112 13.58 51.77 -25.31
N GLU A 113 14.91 51.76 -25.33
CA GLU A 113 15.75 52.90 -25.69
C GLU A 113 15.47 53.38 -27.12
N GLU A 114 15.31 52.47 -28.10
CA GLU A 114 14.93 52.84 -29.47
C GLU A 114 13.52 53.46 -29.54
N ARG A 115 12.57 52.94 -28.75
CA ARG A 115 11.22 53.51 -28.63
C ARG A 115 11.23 54.87 -27.93
N GLU A 116 12.04 55.05 -26.90
CA GLU A 116 12.20 56.32 -26.20
C GLU A 116 12.90 57.35 -27.10
N ARG A 117 13.92 56.95 -27.87
CA ARG A 117 14.54 57.81 -28.90
C ARG A 117 13.56 58.21 -30.00
N LYS A 118 12.78 57.26 -30.54
CA LYS A 118 11.72 57.55 -31.52
C LYS A 118 10.60 58.42 -30.94
N ARG A 119 10.28 58.24 -29.66
CA ARG A 119 9.29 59.07 -28.96
C ARG A 119 9.82 60.48 -28.73
N GLN A 120 11.09 60.64 -28.34
CA GLN A 120 11.75 61.94 -28.22
C GLN A 120 11.81 62.64 -29.57
N GLU A 121 12.21 61.96 -30.64
CA GLU A 121 12.22 62.50 -32.00
C GLU A 121 10.80 62.89 -32.48
N TRP A 122 9.78 62.10 -32.14
CA TRP A 122 8.39 62.44 -32.44
C TRP A 122 7.86 63.58 -31.57
N GLU A 123 8.26 63.68 -30.30
CA GLU A 123 7.91 64.79 -29.42
C GLU A 123 8.61 66.08 -29.83
N GLU A 124 9.88 66.06 -30.24
CA GLU A 124 10.57 67.20 -30.86
C GLU A 124 9.86 67.63 -32.15
N ARG A 125 9.43 66.67 -32.98
CA ARG A 125 8.62 66.95 -34.18
C ARG A 125 7.20 67.43 -33.87
N LYS A 126 6.61 67.04 -32.73
CA LYS A 126 5.29 67.50 -32.28
C LYS A 126 5.37 68.87 -31.60
N ASN A 127 6.49 69.19 -30.96
CA ASN A 127 6.78 70.49 -30.37
C ASN A 127 7.09 71.55 -31.45
N ALA A 128 7.39 71.12 -32.68
CA ALA A 128 7.24 71.94 -33.88
C ALA A 128 5.73 72.11 -34.22
N ASN A 129 5.12 73.07 -33.52
CA ASN A 129 3.96 73.85 -33.94
C ASN A 129 2.68 73.09 -34.33
N ARG A 130 1.85 72.69 -33.34
CA ARG A 130 0.40 72.49 -33.53
C ARG A 130 -0.43 72.95 -32.32
N PRO A 131 -1.62 73.54 -32.54
CA PRO A 131 -2.48 74.10 -31.49
C PRO A 131 -3.20 73.02 -30.65
N ASN A 132 -3.39 73.36 -29.37
CA ASN A 132 -3.82 72.51 -28.26
C ASN A 132 -5.34 72.22 -28.29
N PHE A 133 -5.76 70.95 -28.33
CA PHE A 133 -7.15 70.56 -28.05
C PHE A 133 -7.25 69.85 -26.70
N VAL A 134 -8.15 70.34 -25.85
CA VAL A 134 -8.41 69.87 -24.49
C VAL A 134 -9.22 68.57 -24.54
N ILE A 135 -8.63 67.46 -24.08
CA ILE A 135 -9.34 66.20 -23.83
C ILE A 135 -9.51 66.05 -22.32
N THR A 136 -10.75 66.11 -21.86
CA THR A 136 -11.14 65.85 -20.48
C THR A 136 -11.00 64.35 -20.19
N LYS A 137 -10.11 64.01 -19.26
CA LYS A 137 -9.88 62.64 -18.79
C LYS A 137 -10.75 62.41 -17.55
N LYS A 138 -11.63 61.42 -17.60
CA LYS A 138 -12.45 60.99 -16.46
C LYS A 138 -11.69 59.90 -15.70
N GLU A 139 -11.40 60.18 -14.44
CA GLU A 139 -10.81 59.28 -13.45
C GLU A 139 -11.85 58.27 -12.93
N GLY A 140 -11.39 57.12 -12.45
CA GLY A 140 -12.15 56.27 -11.53
C GLY A 140 -12.16 54.80 -11.90
N GLY A 141 -11.31 54.00 -11.25
CA GLY A 141 -11.30 52.55 -11.32
C GLY A 141 -10.36 51.97 -10.27
N GLU A 142 -10.82 51.99 -9.03
CA GLU A 142 -10.13 51.47 -7.84
C GLU A 142 -9.81 49.98 -7.97
N LEU A 143 -8.56 49.64 -7.64
CA LEU A 143 -8.06 48.28 -7.47
C LEU A 143 -8.61 47.72 -6.15
N GLN A 144 -9.68 46.94 -6.23
CA GLN A 144 -10.14 46.10 -5.12
C GLN A 144 -9.29 44.85 -5.01
N ALA A 145 -8.65 44.68 -3.86
CA ALA A 145 -7.93 43.49 -3.46
C ALA A 145 -8.88 42.28 -3.38
N GLN A 146 -8.61 41.27 -4.20
CA GLN A 146 -9.33 39.98 -4.18
C GLN A 146 -8.92 39.13 -2.96
N PRO A 147 -9.86 38.34 -2.39
CA PRO A 147 -9.61 37.47 -1.24
C PRO A 147 -8.78 36.23 -1.65
N GLU A 148 -8.02 35.67 -0.71
CA GLU A 148 -7.02 34.60 -0.89
C GLU A 148 -7.51 33.26 -1.47
N GLU A 149 -8.79 33.14 -1.85
CA GLU A 149 -9.29 31.97 -2.58
C GLU A 149 -8.80 31.94 -4.04
N THR A 150 -8.52 33.11 -4.65
CA THR A 150 -7.99 33.17 -6.02
C THR A 150 -6.51 32.77 -6.13
N LYS A 151 -5.73 32.90 -5.04
CA LYS A 151 -4.28 32.58 -5.05
C LYS A 151 -3.96 31.09 -5.15
N LYS A 152 -4.92 30.21 -4.85
CA LYS A 152 -4.77 28.76 -5.06
C LYS A 152 -5.13 28.34 -6.48
N GLU A 153 -5.97 29.09 -7.16
CA GLU A 153 -6.31 28.88 -8.57
C GLU A 153 -5.24 29.47 -9.51
N GLU A 154 -4.43 30.43 -9.05
CA GLU A 154 -3.37 31.04 -9.87
C GLU A 154 -2.13 30.14 -10.10
N VAL A 155 -1.93 29.08 -9.31
CA VAL A 155 -0.72 28.23 -9.41
C VAL A 155 -0.97 26.95 -10.22
N THR A 156 -2.22 26.56 -10.40
CA THR A 156 -2.61 25.44 -11.27
C THR A 156 -3.61 25.96 -12.27
N LYS A 157 -3.26 25.95 -13.56
CA LYS A 157 -4.16 26.28 -14.68
C LYS A 157 -5.59 25.84 -14.34
N SER A 158 -6.57 26.75 -14.44
CA SER A 158 -7.95 26.44 -14.10
C SER A 158 -8.40 25.18 -14.86
N LYS A 159 -9.27 24.36 -14.24
CA LYS A 159 -9.77 23.12 -14.85
C LYS A 159 -10.31 23.37 -16.28
N GLU A 160 -10.97 24.50 -16.47
CA GLU A 160 -11.49 24.93 -17.76
C GLU A 160 -10.38 25.29 -18.76
N GLN A 161 -9.28 25.90 -18.30
CA GLN A 161 -8.10 26.18 -19.13
C GLN A 161 -7.38 24.90 -19.54
N LEU A 162 -7.27 23.91 -18.64
CA LEU A 162 -6.68 22.60 -18.96
C LEU A 162 -7.53 21.82 -19.98
N GLU A 163 -8.85 21.86 -19.85
CA GLU A 163 -9.77 21.24 -20.81
C GLU A 163 -9.72 21.95 -22.18
N ALA A 164 -9.65 23.27 -22.20
CA ALA A 164 -9.48 24.06 -23.42
C ALA A 164 -8.13 23.78 -24.11
N GLU A 165 -7.03 23.75 -23.35
CA GLU A 165 -5.71 23.37 -23.87
C GLU A 165 -5.71 21.94 -24.41
N ARG A 166 -6.30 20.99 -23.68
CA ARG A 166 -6.44 19.60 -24.13
C ARG A 166 -7.20 19.52 -25.44
N LYS A 167 -8.34 20.20 -25.55
CA LYS A 167 -9.15 20.24 -26.77
C LYS A 167 -8.36 20.84 -27.94
N SER A 168 -7.67 21.96 -27.69
CA SER A 168 -6.81 22.60 -28.70
C SER A 168 -5.68 21.68 -29.17
N ILE A 169 -5.02 20.95 -28.26
CA ILE A 169 -3.96 20.01 -28.61
C ILE A 169 -4.51 18.84 -29.43
N ILE A 170 -5.68 18.31 -29.06
CA ILE A 170 -6.33 17.22 -29.81
C ILE A 170 -6.68 17.68 -31.22
N GLU A 171 -7.26 18.87 -31.37
CA GLU A 171 -7.63 19.44 -32.67
C GLU A 171 -6.40 19.70 -33.56
N GLN A 172 -5.28 20.14 -32.96
CA GLN A 172 -4.01 20.30 -33.68
C GLN A 172 -3.40 18.96 -34.11
N ARG A 173 -3.51 17.90 -33.28
CA ARG A 173 -2.94 16.58 -33.56
C ARG A 173 -3.81 15.73 -34.47
N VAL A 174 -5.12 15.92 -34.41
CA VAL A 174 -6.13 15.16 -35.17
C VAL A 174 -6.83 16.12 -36.13
N PRO A 175 -6.19 16.45 -37.27
CA PRO A 175 -6.81 17.29 -38.27
C PRO A 175 -8.05 16.58 -38.87
N PRO A 176 -9.08 17.34 -39.27
CA PRO A 176 -10.26 16.78 -39.90
C PRO A 176 -9.88 16.04 -41.19
N LEU A 177 -10.43 14.84 -41.36
CA LEU A 177 -10.11 14.00 -42.50
C LEU A 177 -10.80 14.51 -43.77
N ASN A 178 -10.02 15.00 -44.73
CA ASN A 178 -10.54 15.36 -46.05
C ASN A 178 -10.36 14.18 -47.02
N VAL A 179 -11.47 13.50 -47.35
CA VAL A 179 -11.50 12.38 -48.31
C VAL A 179 -12.09 12.78 -49.66
N SER A 180 -12.54 14.03 -49.82
CA SER A 180 -13.20 14.48 -51.04
C SER A 180 -12.20 14.55 -52.21
N GLY A 181 -12.52 13.88 -53.32
CA GLY A 181 -11.69 13.87 -54.52
C GLY A 181 -10.48 12.91 -54.51
N MET A 182 -10.32 12.06 -53.48
CA MET A 182 -9.26 11.05 -53.47
C MET A 182 -9.61 9.85 -54.36
N SER A 183 -8.61 9.31 -55.07
CA SER A 183 -8.75 8.06 -55.82
C SER A 183 -8.80 6.84 -54.90
N VAL A 184 -9.27 5.69 -55.39
CA VAL A 184 -9.37 4.44 -54.61
C VAL A 184 -8.01 4.01 -54.05
N GLU A 185 -6.93 4.19 -54.79
CA GLU A 185 -5.57 3.88 -54.35
C GLU A 185 -5.09 4.83 -53.25
N GLN A 186 -5.39 6.13 -53.38
CA GLN A 186 -5.08 7.13 -52.36
C GLN A 186 -5.86 6.89 -51.06
N LEU A 187 -7.13 6.49 -51.16
CA LEU A 187 -7.94 6.10 -49.99
C LEU A 187 -7.36 4.89 -49.27
N LYS A 188 -6.90 3.87 -50.00
CA LYS A 188 -6.21 2.70 -49.41
C LYS A 188 -4.92 3.09 -48.71
N ALA A 189 -4.10 3.96 -49.33
CA ALA A 189 -2.88 4.45 -48.72
C ALA A 189 -3.16 5.25 -47.43
N LYS A 190 -4.17 6.14 -47.45
CA LYS A 190 -4.57 6.93 -46.30
C LYS A 190 -5.12 6.07 -45.15
N ALA A 191 -5.90 5.04 -45.47
CA ALA A 191 -6.39 4.08 -44.48
C ALA A 191 -5.25 3.34 -43.78
N LYS A 192 -4.22 2.93 -44.54
CA LYS A 192 -3.03 2.27 -43.98
C LYS A 192 -2.22 3.21 -43.08
N GLU A 193 -2.02 4.46 -43.50
CA GLU A 193 -1.35 5.48 -42.71
C GLU A 193 -2.06 5.73 -41.37
N LEU A 194 -3.39 5.88 -41.38
CA LEU A 194 -4.20 6.05 -40.18
C LEU A 194 -4.15 4.82 -39.27
N HIS A 195 -4.17 3.63 -39.85
CA HIS A 195 -4.02 2.38 -39.09
C HIS A 195 -2.68 2.30 -38.37
N ASP A 196 -1.58 2.59 -39.08
CA ASP A 196 -0.23 2.56 -38.50
C ASP A 196 -0.05 3.65 -37.43
N LEU A 197 -0.71 4.81 -37.61
CA LEU A 197 -0.78 5.86 -36.60
C LEU A 197 -1.55 5.41 -35.35
N LEU A 198 -2.72 4.81 -35.53
CA LEU A 198 -3.55 4.32 -34.43
C LEU A 198 -2.80 3.25 -33.63
N PHE A 199 -2.16 2.29 -34.31
CA PHE A 199 -1.39 1.23 -33.66
C PHE A 199 -0.27 1.77 -32.77
N ARG A 200 0.45 2.80 -33.24
CA ARG A 200 1.50 3.46 -32.46
C ARG A 200 0.94 4.19 -31.23
N ILE A 201 -0.12 4.97 -31.41
CA ILE A 201 -0.75 5.72 -30.31
C ILE A 201 -1.33 4.77 -29.27
N GLU A 202 -1.89 3.64 -29.68
CA GLU A 202 -2.40 2.63 -28.75
C GLU A 202 -1.29 2.03 -27.89
N GLY A 203 -0.13 1.74 -28.48
CA GLY A 203 1.07 1.32 -27.73
C GLY A 203 1.54 2.38 -26.74
N GLU A 204 1.62 3.65 -27.16
CA GLU A 204 1.98 4.78 -26.28
C GLU A 204 0.96 4.95 -25.12
N ASN A 205 -0.34 4.79 -25.40
CA ASN A 205 -1.39 4.86 -24.40
C ASN A 205 -1.29 3.73 -23.38
N TYR A 206 -0.97 2.52 -23.83
CA TYR A 206 -0.71 1.38 -22.93
C TYR A 206 0.47 1.68 -21.99
N ASP A 207 1.60 2.13 -22.51
CA ASP A 207 2.79 2.45 -21.72
C ASP A 207 2.54 3.57 -20.71
N LEU A 208 1.84 4.63 -21.13
CA LEU A 208 1.42 5.72 -20.24
C LEU A 208 0.43 5.23 -19.17
N GLY A 209 -0.51 4.34 -19.53
CA GLY A 209 -1.44 3.73 -18.59
C GLY A 209 -0.72 2.89 -17.52
N GLN A 210 0.29 2.11 -17.90
CA GLN A 210 1.11 1.35 -16.94
C GLN A 210 1.90 2.28 -16.01
N ARG A 211 2.50 3.34 -16.56
CA ARG A 211 3.19 4.36 -15.74
C ARG A 211 2.24 5.04 -14.76
N PHE A 212 1.04 5.40 -15.20
CA PHE A 212 0.02 6.02 -14.36
C PHE A 212 -0.42 5.09 -13.21
N LYS A 213 -0.63 3.80 -13.49
CA LYS A 213 -0.95 2.81 -12.46
C LYS A 213 0.15 2.71 -11.40
N ARG A 214 1.41 2.64 -11.83
CA ARG A 214 2.56 2.61 -10.92
C ARG A 214 2.65 3.87 -10.06
N GLN A 215 2.54 5.05 -10.66
CA GLN A 215 2.53 6.31 -9.94
C GLN A 215 1.36 6.42 -8.96
N SER A 216 0.18 5.92 -9.34
CA SER A 216 -0.99 5.89 -8.47
C SER A 216 -0.78 5.00 -7.26
N TYR A 217 -0.14 3.84 -7.44
CA TYR A 217 0.25 2.96 -6.35
C TYR A 217 1.26 3.64 -5.41
N ASP A 218 2.33 4.22 -5.96
CA ASP A 218 3.35 4.93 -5.18
C ASP A 218 2.73 6.10 -4.37
N MET A 219 1.78 6.84 -4.98
CA MET A 219 1.03 7.90 -4.30
C MET A 219 0.15 7.38 -3.17
N GLN A 220 -0.50 6.23 -3.35
CA GLN A 220 -1.31 5.58 -2.31
C GLN A 220 -0.43 5.13 -1.13
N GLU A 221 0.72 4.51 -1.40
CA GLU A 221 1.67 4.08 -0.37
C GLU A 221 2.23 5.28 0.41
N LEU A 222 2.61 6.36 -0.29
CA LEU A 222 3.08 7.60 0.35
C LEU A 222 1.99 8.24 1.21
N ALA A 223 0.73 8.26 0.74
CA ALA A 223 -0.39 8.78 1.50
C ALA A 223 -0.66 7.94 2.76
N GLU A 224 -0.55 6.62 2.67
CA GLU A 224 -0.69 5.73 3.82
C GLU A 224 0.46 5.92 4.82
N ARG A 225 1.71 5.97 4.34
CA ARG A 225 2.87 6.23 5.18
C ARG A 225 2.78 7.57 5.90
N ALA A 226 2.33 8.62 5.21
CA ALA A 226 2.07 9.93 5.80
C ALA A 226 0.99 9.85 6.90
N ARG A 227 -0.10 9.09 6.69
CA ARG A 227 -1.12 8.85 7.71
C ARG A 227 -0.56 8.11 8.93
N GLN A 228 0.27 7.09 8.72
CA GLN A 228 0.92 6.34 9.80
C GLN A 228 1.89 7.22 10.60
N MET A 229 2.70 8.05 9.94
CA MET A 229 3.58 9.03 10.60
C MET A 229 2.78 10.05 11.41
N ASN A 230 1.67 10.57 10.87
CA ASN A 230 0.80 11.51 11.57
C ASN A 230 0.08 10.87 12.75
N LYS A 231 -0.22 9.56 12.67
CA LYS A 231 -0.82 8.77 13.75
C LYS A 231 0.18 8.45 14.86
N GLY A 232 1.46 8.26 14.54
CA GLY A 232 2.53 8.03 15.51
C GLY A 232 2.92 9.26 16.35
N GLY A 233 2.57 10.48 15.90
CA GLY A 233 2.93 11.71 16.60
C GLY A 233 1.88 12.23 17.60
N LYS A 234 0.62 11.80 17.52
CA LYS A 234 -0.45 12.26 18.41
C LYS A 234 -1.45 11.13 18.64
N ALA A 235 -1.40 10.53 19.83
CA ALA A 235 -2.50 9.75 20.38
C ALA A 235 -3.72 10.68 20.59
N ARG A 236 -4.44 11.00 19.52
CA ARG A 236 -5.82 11.47 19.61
C ARG A 236 -6.71 10.32 19.16
N ALA A 237 -7.77 10.08 19.94
CA ALA A 237 -8.81 9.12 19.62
C ALA A 237 -9.21 9.28 18.15
N ILE A 238 -9.11 8.20 17.39
CA ILE A 238 -9.58 8.14 16.01
C ILE A 238 -11.11 8.22 16.11
N PRO A 239 -11.77 9.27 15.59
CA PRO A 239 -13.21 9.18 15.38
C PRO A 239 -13.43 7.99 14.43
N ASN A 240 -14.37 7.10 14.75
CA ASN A 240 -14.79 5.98 13.88
C ASN A 240 -15.54 6.50 12.64
N GLU A 241 -15.02 7.56 12.02
CA GLU A 241 -15.57 8.16 10.82
C GLU A 241 -14.91 7.50 9.61
N LEU A 242 -15.75 7.03 8.69
CA LEU A 242 -15.30 6.47 7.43
C LEU A 242 -14.61 7.57 6.63
N ASP A 243 -13.38 7.30 6.18
CA ASP A 243 -12.62 8.26 5.38
C ASP A 243 -13.31 8.51 4.04
N GLU A 244 -14.01 9.64 3.94
CA GLU A 244 -14.76 10.06 2.75
C GLU A 244 -13.91 10.11 1.47
N ARG A 245 -12.59 10.29 1.60
CA ARG A 245 -11.69 10.28 0.45
C ARG A 245 -11.42 8.86 -0.06
N ALA A 246 -11.31 7.87 0.82
CA ALA A 246 -11.15 6.47 0.42
C ALA A 246 -12.42 5.95 -0.27
N ALA A 247 -13.60 6.38 0.18
CA ALA A 247 -14.89 6.04 -0.43
C ALA A 247 -15.06 6.60 -1.87
N LYS A 248 -14.48 7.77 -2.17
CA LYS A 248 -14.57 8.40 -3.49
C LYS A 248 -13.64 7.77 -4.54
N PHE A 249 -12.55 7.15 -4.12
CA PHE A 249 -11.51 6.63 -5.04
C PHE A 249 -11.66 5.15 -5.38
N SER A 250 -12.34 4.34 -4.56
CA SER A 250 -12.35 2.89 -4.75
C SER A 250 -13.34 2.40 -5.82
N GLY A 251 -14.32 3.19 -6.24
CA GLY A 251 -15.39 2.73 -7.14
C GLY A 251 -16.26 1.61 -6.56
N ILE A 252 -15.98 1.21 -5.32
CA ILE A 252 -16.72 0.21 -4.54
C ILE A 252 -17.86 0.98 -3.87
N PRO A 253 -19.12 0.53 -3.98
CA PRO A 253 -20.23 1.13 -3.26
C PRO A 253 -19.87 1.30 -1.78
N PRO A 254 -20.28 2.41 -1.14
CA PRO A 254 -19.95 2.64 0.26
C PRO A 254 -20.37 1.43 1.10
N MET A 255 -19.46 0.91 1.92
CA MET A 255 -19.77 -0.18 2.83
C MET A 255 -20.94 0.22 3.72
N VAL A 256 -22.04 -0.52 3.64
CA VAL A 256 -23.18 -0.34 4.54
C VAL A 256 -22.70 -0.71 5.93
N ALA A 257 -22.70 0.26 6.85
CA ALA A 257 -22.39 0.02 8.24
C ALA A 257 -23.47 -0.90 8.83
N MET A 258 -23.13 -2.18 9.01
CA MET A 258 -24.03 -3.18 9.60
C MET A 258 -24.25 -2.96 11.11
N TYR A 259 -23.37 -2.18 11.74
CA TYR A 259 -23.52 -1.73 13.12
C TYR A 259 -24.00 -0.29 13.15
N SER A 260 -25.02 -0.03 13.96
CA SER A 260 -25.42 1.33 14.30
C SER A 260 -24.26 2.03 15.01
N GLN A 261 -24.00 3.31 14.74
CA GLN A 261 -23.01 4.10 15.50
C GLN A 261 -23.35 4.13 17.01
N TYR A 262 -24.58 3.79 17.37
CA TYR A 262 -25.07 3.65 18.74
C TYR A 262 -24.88 2.25 19.33
N GLU A 263 -24.53 1.20 18.57
CA GLU A 263 -24.29 -0.14 19.15
C GLU A 263 -23.13 -0.16 20.15
N ARG A 264 -22.13 0.69 19.94
CA ARG A 264 -20.98 0.82 20.85
C ARG A 264 -21.27 1.69 22.07
N VAL A 265 -22.44 2.32 22.13
CA VAL A 265 -22.90 3.12 23.26
C VAL A 265 -23.94 2.29 24.02
N LYS A 266 -23.70 2.05 25.30
CA LYS A 266 -24.65 1.32 26.15
C LYS A 266 -25.95 2.13 26.19
N ASP A 267 -27.03 1.60 25.62
CA ASP A 267 -28.33 2.28 25.52
C ASP A 267 -28.79 2.72 26.92
N PRO A 268 -28.92 4.03 27.19
CA PRO A 268 -29.27 4.56 28.50
C PRO A 268 -30.75 4.32 28.84
N ARG A 269 -31.58 3.91 27.87
CA ARG A 269 -33.01 3.62 28.09
C ARG A 269 -33.17 2.40 28.99
N SER A 270 -34.22 2.42 29.80
CA SER A 270 -34.60 1.29 30.65
C SER A 270 -35.03 0.09 29.81
N PHE A 271 -34.98 -1.13 30.38
CA PHE A 271 -35.42 -2.35 29.69
C PHE A 271 -36.86 -2.22 29.16
N LYS A 272 -37.74 -1.58 29.92
CA LYS A 272 -39.15 -1.36 29.56
C LYS A 272 -39.29 -0.49 28.29
N GLU A 273 -38.48 0.56 28.17
CA GLU A 273 -38.46 1.45 27.00
C GLU A 273 -37.84 0.77 25.78
N ARG A 274 -36.77 0.00 25.94
CA ARG A 274 -36.17 -0.77 24.83
C ARG A 274 -37.11 -1.83 24.28
N ARG A 275 -37.95 -2.42 25.13
CA ARG A 275 -38.94 -3.43 24.72
C ARG A 275 -40.05 -2.87 23.83
N THR A 276 -40.34 -1.57 23.92
CA THR A 276 -41.37 -0.92 23.08
C THR A 276 -40.97 -0.87 21.60
N VAL A 277 -39.68 -0.91 21.27
CA VAL A 277 -39.20 -0.96 19.88
C VAL A 277 -39.52 -2.30 19.22
N PHE A 278 -39.71 -3.34 20.04
CA PHE A 278 -40.07 -4.70 19.63
C PHE A 278 -41.54 -5.03 19.97
N ALA A 279 -42.40 -4.02 20.09
CA ALA A 279 -43.82 -4.18 20.34
C ALA A 279 -44.61 -3.05 19.67
N GLY A 280 -45.35 -3.37 18.61
CA GLY A 280 -46.18 -2.43 17.85
C GLY A 280 -46.66 -3.07 16.54
N GLU A 281 -47.52 -2.37 15.80
CA GLU A 281 -48.12 -2.85 14.54
C GLU A 281 -47.09 -3.21 13.46
N ASN A 282 -45.88 -2.65 13.54
CA ASN A 282 -44.77 -2.92 12.62
C ASN A 282 -43.83 -4.05 13.07
N TYR A 283 -44.06 -4.65 14.25
CA TYR A 283 -43.29 -5.80 14.72
C TYR A 283 -44.05 -7.09 14.37
N ALA A 284 -43.67 -7.70 13.25
CA ALA A 284 -44.11 -9.04 12.87
C ALA A 284 -42.91 -10.00 12.97
N GLU A 285 -43.03 -11.04 13.79
CA GLU A 285 -42.12 -12.19 13.71
C GLU A 285 -42.51 -13.05 12.51
N GLU A 286 -42.25 -12.58 11.31
CA GLU A 286 -42.53 -13.34 10.09
C GLU A 286 -41.37 -14.29 9.79
N PHE A 287 -41.21 -15.30 10.64
CA PHE A 287 -40.37 -16.44 10.29
C PHE A 287 -41.20 -17.40 9.44
N HIS A 288 -41.04 -17.35 8.12
CA HIS A 288 -41.51 -18.43 7.26
C HIS A 288 -40.71 -19.70 7.60
N ARG A 289 -41.25 -20.52 8.50
CA ARG A 289 -40.65 -21.81 8.85
C ARG A 289 -40.64 -22.66 7.59
N ILE A 290 -39.47 -22.82 6.99
CA ILE A 290 -39.29 -23.64 5.78
C ILE A 290 -39.68 -25.07 6.18
N SER A 291 -40.72 -25.60 5.54
CA SER A 291 -41.17 -26.97 5.81
C SER A 291 -40.06 -27.96 5.45
N PRO A 292 -39.74 -28.94 6.31
CA PRO A 292 -38.71 -29.92 6.02
C PRO A 292 -39.09 -30.72 4.77
N LYS A 293 -38.20 -30.72 3.78
CA LYS A 293 -38.41 -31.41 2.50
C LYS A 293 -38.13 -32.91 2.58
N HIS A 294 -37.47 -33.36 3.65
CA HIS A 294 -37.00 -34.73 3.81
C HIS A 294 -37.28 -35.20 5.22
N GLN A 295 -37.80 -36.42 5.34
CA GLN A 295 -37.95 -37.10 6.62
C GLN A 295 -36.90 -38.20 6.70
N ILE A 296 -36.06 -38.15 7.74
CA ILE A 296 -35.05 -39.18 8.00
C ILE A 296 -35.65 -40.18 8.98
N VAL A 297 -35.70 -41.45 8.58
CA VAL A 297 -36.18 -42.55 9.42
C VAL A 297 -34.98 -43.44 9.73
N MET A 298 -34.82 -43.78 11.01
CA MET A 298 -33.77 -44.70 11.46
C MET A 298 -34.29 -46.13 11.34
N THR A 299 -33.62 -46.95 10.53
CA THR A 299 -33.90 -48.38 10.36
C THR A 299 -32.71 -49.19 10.88
N GLU A 300 -32.87 -50.52 10.99
CA GLU A 300 -31.81 -51.42 11.48
C GLU A 300 -30.55 -51.42 10.60
N GLU A 301 -30.66 -50.95 9.35
CA GLU A 301 -29.55 -50.77 8.40
C GLU A 301 -28.98 -49.34 8.39
N GLY A 302 -29.48 -48.43 9.24
CA GLY A 302 -29.02 -47.05 9.38
C GLY A 302 -30.09 -45.99 9.06
N PHE A 303 -29.65 -44.73 8.96
CA PHE A 303 -30.52 -43.59 8.63
C PHE A 303 -30.85 -43.59 7.13
N GLN A 304 -32.12 -43.77 6.80
CA GLN A 304 -32.60 -43.68 5.42
C GLN A 304 -33.43 -42.41 5.23
N VAL A 305 -33.17 -41.69 4.13
CA VAL A 305 -33.93 -40.50 3.73
C VAL A 305 -35.17 -40.96 2.97
N VAL A 306 -36.35 -40.80 3.57
CA VAL A 306 -37.61 -41.06 2.88
C VAL A 306 -37.96 -39.80 2.09
N SER A 307 -37.93 -39.89 0.76
CA SER A 307 -38.40 -38.82 -0.12
C SER A 307 -39.92 -38.73 -0.01
N GLY A 308 -40.40 -37.90 0.91
CA GLY A 308 -41.82 -37.58 1.03
C GLY A 308 -42.29 -36.82 -0.20
N GLY A 309 -43.09 -37.47 -1.05
CA GLY A 309 -43.82 -36.82 -2.13
C GLY A 309 -44.68 -35.67 -1.60
N GLU A 310 -44.94 -34.71 -2.49
CA GLU A 310 -45.71 -33.49 -2.22
C GLU A 310 -46.95 -33.77 -1.34
N GLY A 311 -47.02 -33.14 -0.15
CA GLY A 311 -48.26 -33.05 0.61
C GLY A 311 -48.29 -33.60 2.04
N ALA A 312 -47.17 -33.87 2.71
CA ALA A 312 -47.20 -34.20 4.14
C ALA A 312 -47.37 -32.94 5.01
N SER A 313 -48.61 -32.49 5.22
CA SER A 313 -48.95 -31.44 6.17
C SER A 313 -48.65 -31.88 7.60
N HIS A 314 -47.68 -31.24 8.25
CA HIS A 314 -47.51 -31.36 9.70
C HIS A 314 -48.65 -30.58 10.37
N ALA A 315 -49.62 -31.29 10.96
CA ALA A 315 -50.66 -30.65 11.75
C ALA A 315 -50.02 -29.88 12.93
N PRO A 316 -50.44 -28.64 13.22
CA PRO A 316 -49.87 -27.89 14.33
C PRO A 316 -50.15 -28.61 15.66
N PRO A 317 -49.19 -28.61 16.62
CA PRO A 317 -49.47 -29.13 17.96
C PRO A 317 -50.58 -28.30 18.61
N ALA A 318 -51.53 -28.98 19.25
CA ALA A 318 -52.64 -28.35 19.96
C ALA A 318 -52.12 -27.34 20.99
N GLU A 319 -52.73 -26.15 21.00
CA GLU A 319 -52.45 -25.11 21.98
C GLU A 319 -52.66 -25.67 23.39
N VAL A 320 -51.57 -25.80 24.14
CA VAL A 320 -51.63 -25.99 25.58
C VAL A 320 -52.04 -24.65 26.17
N THR A 321 -53.33 -24.49 26.41
CA THR A 321 -53.86 -23.46 27.29
C THR A 321 -53.36 -23.75 28.69
N VAL A 322 -52.44 -22.90 29.16
CA VAL A 322 -52.00 -22.88 30.55
C VAL A 322 -53.03 -22.01 31.29
N GLU A 323 -53.86 -22.64 32.13
CA GLU A 323 -54.60 -21.96 33.20
C GLU A 323 -53.67 -21.43 34.28
#